data_AF-A0A7V0JST9-F1
#
_entry.id   AF-A0A7V0JST9-F1
#
_cell.length_a   1.000
_cell.length_b   1.000
_cell.length_c   1.000
_cell.angle_alpha   90.00
_cell.angle_beta   90.00
_cell.angle_gamma   90.00
#
_symmetry.space_group_name_H-M   'P 1'
#
loop_
_entity.id
_entity.type
_entity.pdbx_description
1 polymer ?
#
loop_
_entity_poly.entity_id
_entity_poly.type
_entity_poly.pdbx_seq_one_letter_code
_entity_poly.pdbx_strand_id
1 'polypeptide(L)'
;LVPIPGTPLASQAPLSVEEILLTIAIFRLIFPKKAIRIAGGRESALKDFQGLAFWTGADAMLIGGYLTVAGRPIEVDLRLVREVKRLWQRG
;
A
#
# COMPACT_ATOMS: atom_id res chain seq x y z
N LEU A 1 -6.70 -6.34 3.63
CA LEU A 1 -7.32 -7.65 3.34
C LEU A 1 -8.11 -7.51 2.05
N VAL A 2 -8.00 -8.48 1.14
CA VAL A 2 -8.91 -8.61 -0.01
C VAL A 2 -9.85 -9.78 0.30
N PRO A 3 -11.16 -9.54 0.54
CA PRO A 3 -12.11 -10.62 0.83
C PRO A 3 -12.30 -11.50 -0.41
N ILE A 4 -12.20 -12.81 -0.24
CA ILE A 4 -12.37 -13.79 -1.33
C ILE A 4 -13.58 -14.68 -1.03
N PRO A 5 -14.56 -14.80 -1.96
CA PRO A 5 -15.71 -15.67 -1.79
C PRO A 5 -15.31 -17.11 -1.43
N GLY A 6 -16.03 -17.72 -0.48
CA GLY A 6 -15.74 -19.08 -0.01
C GLY A 6 -14.63 -19.18 1.05
N THR A 7 -13.93 -18.08 1.38
CA THR A 7 -13.02 -18.05 2.54
C THR A 7 -13.74 -17.64 3.83
N PRO A 8 -13.25 -18.02 5.02
CA PRO A 8 -13.85 -17.59 6.29
C PRO A 8 -13.97 -16.06 6.46
N LEU A 9 -13.12 -15.30 5.77
CA LEU A 9 -13.10 -13.84 5.83
C LEU A 9 -13.79 -13.17 4.62
N ALA A 10 -14.59 -13.91 3.86
CA ALA A 10 -15.29 -13.38 2.68
C ALA A 10 -16.20 -12.18 2.99
N SER A 11 -16.79 -12.15 4.18
CA SER A 11 -17.72 -11.08 4.62
C SER A 11 -17.04 -9.99 5.46
N GLN A 12 -15.70 -10.01 5.56
CA GLN A 12 -14.98 -9.03 6.36
C GLN A 12 -15.03 -7.65 5.71
N ALA A 13 -15.46 -6.64 6.47
CA ALA A 13 -15.43 -5.26 6.02
C ALA A 13 -13.99 -4.78 5.78
N PRO A 14 -13.73 -4.02 4.70
CA PRO A 14 -12.41 -3.43 4.47
C PRO A 14 -12.12 -2.35 5.52
N LEU A 15 -10.84 -2.24 5.90
CA LEU A 15 -10.37 -1.14 6.73
C LEU A 15 -10.52 0.19 6.00
N SER A 16 -10.74 1.26 6.77
CA SER A 16 -10.69 2.63 6.24
C SER A 16 -9.27 3.00 5.81
N VAL A 17 -9.15 3.99 4.92
CA VAL A 17 -7.83 4.48 4.46
C VAL A 17 -7.05 5.06 5.64
N GLU A 18 -7.75 5.75 6.53
CA GLU A 18 -7.23 6.38 7.74
C GLU A 18 -6.60 5.36 8.68
N GLU A 19 -7.28 4.24 8.94
CA GLU A 19 -6.74 3.15 9.76
C GLU A 19 -5.49 2.52 9.15
N ILE A 20 -5.47 2.36 7.82
CA ILE A 20 -4.30 1.81 7.11
C ILE A 20 -3.12 2.77 7.22
N LEU A 21 -3.34 4.07 6.99
CA LEU A 21 -2.30 5.10 7.09
C LEU A 21 -1.76 5.24 8.51
N LEU A 22 -2.63 5.21 9.52
CA LEU A 22 -2.26 5.22 10.92
C LEU A 22 -1.41 4.00 11.29
N THR A 23 -1.81 2.81 10.80
CA THR A 23 -1.02 1.58 10.99
C THR A 23 0.38 1.75 10.42
N ILE A 24 0.51 2.23 9.17
CA ILE A 24 1.82 2.46 8.54
C ILE A 24 2.68 3.43 9.37
N ALA A 25 2.09 4.54 9.82
CA ALA A 25 2.79 5.54 10.64
C ALA A 25 3.29 4.94 11.96
N ILE A 26 2.45 4.18 12.66
CA ILE A 26 2.82 3.48 13.90
C ILE A 26 3.99 2.53 13.64
N PHE A 27 3.93 1.71 12.59
CA PHE A 27 5.03 0.80 12.25
C PHE A 27 6.32 1.56 11.93
N ARG A 28 6.26 2.72 11.25
CA ARG A 28 7.44 3.56 10.98
C ARG A 28 8.05 4.12 12.26
N LEU A 29 7.23 4.55 13.22
CA LEU A 29 7.71 5.05 14.51
C LEU A 29 8.38 3.94 15.34
N ILE A 30 7.79 2.75 15.36
CA ILE A 30 8.35 1.58 16.08
C ILE A 30 9.62 1.08 15.39
N PHE A 31 9.65 1.07 14.05
CA PHE A 31 10.75 0.51 13.26
C PHE A 31 11.36 1.55 12.31
N PRO A 32 12.07 2.57 12.82
CA PRO A 32 12.52 3.72 12.02
C PRO A 32 13.39 3.35 10.83
N LYS A 33 14.21 2.29 10.96
CA LYS A 33 15.20 1.87 9.94
C LYS A 33 14.79 0.63 9.15
N LYS A 34 13.64 0.01 9.44
CA LYS A 34 13.22 -1.20 8.72
C LYS A 34 12.41 -0.82 7.49
N ALA A 35 12.48 -1.68 6.47
CA ALA A 35 11.65 -1.54 5.30
C ALA A 35 10.19 -1.82 5.66
N ILE A 36 9.29 -0.93 5.24
CA ILE A 36 7.84 -1.07 5.38
C ILE A 36 7.27 -1.20 3.98
N ARG A 37 6.94 -2.44 3.62
CA ARG A 37 6.48 -2.80 2.28
C ARG A 37 4.97 -2.94 2.23
N ILE A 38 4.31 -2.16 1.38
CA ILE A 38 2.89 -2.39 1.03
C ILE A 38 2.79 -3.39 -0.13
N ALA A 39 1.89 -4.37 0.01
CA ALA A 39 1.81 -5.52 -0.88
C ALA A 39 0.39 -5.66 -1.47
N GLY A 40 -0.07 -6.89 -1.69
CA GLY A 40 -1.37 -7.18 -2.31
C GLY A 40 -2.54 -6.53 -1.57
N GLY A 41 -3.54 -6.08 -2.33
CA GLY A 41 -4.71 -5.37 -1.81
C GLY A 41 -4.50 -3.87 -1.59
N ARG A 42 -3.31 -3.32 -1.86
CA ARG A 42 -3.08 -1.87 -1.78
C ARG A 42 -3.91 -1.08 -2.79
N GLU A 43 -4.16 -1.65 -3.96
CA GLU A 43 -4.98 -1.06 -5.02
C GLU A 43 -6.44 -0.91 -4.61
N SER A 44 -7.01 -1.92 -3.95
CA SER A 44 -8.40 -1.86 -3.47
C SER A 44 -8.54 -1.10 -2.15
N ALA A 45 -7.55 -1.25 -1.25
CA ALA A 45 -7.63 -0.69 0.09
C ALA A 45 -7.25 0.80 0.15
N LEU A 46 -6.24 1.23 -0.62
CA LEU A 46 -5.79 2.62 -0.65
C LEU A 46 -6.29 3.39 -1.87
N LYS A 47 -6.70 2.73 -2.96
CA LYS A 47 -7.21 3.38 -4.19
C LYS A 47 -6.26 4.48 -4.68
N ASP A 48 -6.74 5.73 -4.72
CA ASP A 48 -5.98 6.93 -5.13
C ASP A 48 -5.04 7.46 -4.04
N PHE A 49 -5.18 6.99 -2.80
CA PHE A 49 -4.40 7.44 -1.64
C PHE A 49 -3.08 6.69 -1.44
N GLN A 50 -2.63 5.90 -2.42
CA GLN A 50 -1.38 5.15 -2.31
C GLN A 50 -0.15 6.05 -2.14
N GLY A 51 -0.18 7.28 -2.66
CA GLY A 51 0.87 8.27 -2.40
C GLY A 51 0.99 8.63 -0.91
N LEU A 52 -0.14 8.70 -0.18
CA LEU A 52 -0.14 8.98 1.26
C LEU A 52 0.54 7.87 2.05
N ALA A 53 0.43 6.61 1.63
CA ALA A 53 1.12 5.51 2.31
C ALA A 53 2.65 5.70 2.33
N PHE A 54 3.23 6.25 1.26
CA PHE A 54 4.67 6.57 1.22
C PHE A 54 5.01 7.83 2.00
N TRP A 55 4.08 8.78 2.09
CA TRP A 55 4.23 9.97 2.91
C TRP A 55 4.17 9.64 4.42
N THR A 56 3.33 8.69 4.82
CA THR A 56 3.14 8.29 6.23
C THR A 56 4.17 7.26 6.73
N GLY A 57 5.00 6.70 5.85
CA GLY A 57 6.17 5.93 6.27
C GLY A 57 6.41 4.61 5.54
N ALA A 58 5.61 4.21 4.55
CA ALA A 58 6.00 3.11 3.67
C ALA A 58 7.18 3.51 2.78
N ASP A 59 8.11 2.57 2.51
CA ASP A 59 9.30 2.83 1.69
C ASP A 59 9.50 1.80 0.57
N ALA A 60 8.61 0.82 0.46
CA ALA A 60 8.63 -0.19 -0.57
C ALA A 60 7.22 -0.63 -0.98
N MET A 61 7.07 -1.11 -2.21
CA MET A 61 5.86 -1.82 -2.65
C MET A 61 6.16 -2.95 -3.63
N LEU A 62 5.24 -3.90 -3.78
CA LEU A 62 5.26 -4.87 -4.88
C LEU A 62 4.68 -4.23 -6.16
N ILE A 63 5.30 -4.43 -7.34
CA ILE A 63 4.89 -3.88 -8.67
C ILE A 63 4.67 -4.93 -9.79
N GLY A 64 3.60 -4.82 -10.60
CA GLY A 64 3.11 -5.86 -11.54
C GLY A 64 2.56 -7.19 -10.95
N GLY A 65 1.24 -7.42 -11.01
CA GLY A 65 0.60 -8.75 -10.96
C GLY A 65 1.00 -9.68 -9.80
N TYR A 66 0.65 -9.34 -8.56
CA TYR A 66 1.12 -10.07 -7.36
C TYR A 66 0.26 -11.27 -6.98
N LEU A 67 0.94 -12.34 -6.57
CA LEU A 67 0.40 -13.39 -5.70
C LEU A 67 -0.84 -14.11 -6.27
N THR A 68 -2.03 -13.86 -5.69
CA THR A 68 -3.25 -14.65 -5.93
C THR A 68 -4.41 -13.83 -6.51
N VAL A 69 -4.31 -12.50 -6.48
CA VAL A 69 -5.30 -11.57 -7.06
C VAL A 69 -4.56 -10.59 -7.93
N ALA A 70 -5.06 -10.36 -9.15
CA ALA A 70 -4.44 -9.45 -10.08
C ALA A 70 -4.27 -8.06 -9.45
N GLY A 71 -3.02 -7.61 -9.35
CA GLY A 71 -2.69 -6.23 -9.01
C GLY A 71 -2.95 -5.27 -10.18
N ARG A 72 -2.58 -4.01 -10.01
CA ARG A 72 -2.69 -3.01 -11.09
C ARG A 72 -1.58 -3.16 -12.15
N PRO A 73 -1.77 -2.62 -13.37
CA PRO A 73 -0.75 -2.63 -14.41
C PRO A 73 0.56 -1.99 -13.94
N ILE A 74 1.68 -2.57 -14.36
CA ILE A 74 3.02 -2.15 -13.94
C ILE A 74 3.34 -0.70 -14.33
N GLU A 75 2.78 -0.21 -15.43
CA GLU A 75 2.96 1.16 -15.92
C GLU A 75 2.41 2.19 -14.93
N VAL A 76 1.30 1.86 -14.26
CA VAL A 76 0.70 2.69 -13.22
C VAL A 76 1.58 2.72 -11.97
N ASP A 77 2.18 1.58 -11.62
CA ASP A 77 3.17 1.52 -10.53
C ASP A 77 4.40 2.35 -10.80
N LEU A 78 4.97 2.22 -12.00
CA LEU A 78 6.16 2.97 -12.39
C LEU A 78 5.88 4.48 -12.41
N ARG A 79 4.64 4.90 -12.72
CA ARG A 79 4.21 6.29 -12.54
C ARG A 79 4.24 6.72 -11.08
N LEU A 80 3.62 5.94 -10.18
CA LEU A 80 3.61 6.26 -8.75
C LEU A 80 5.04 6.32 -8.17
N VAL A 81 5.93 5.38 -8.54
CA VAL A 81 7.33 5.40 -8.11
C VAL A 81 8.02 6.71 -8.51
N ARG A 82 7.78 7.19 -9.73
CA ARG A 82 8.35 8.47 -10.19
C ARG A 82 7.82 9.65 -9.37
N GLU A 83 6.53 9.66 -9.04
CA GLU A 83 5.91 10.72 -8.24
C GLU A 83 6.43 10.71 -6.80
N VAL A 84 6.49 9.55 -6.15
CA VAL A 84 7.02 9.39 -4.79
C VAL A 84 8.50 9.81 -4.72
N LYS A 85 9.31 9.40 -5.70
CA LYS A 85 10.72 9.84 -5.77
C LYS A 85 10.85 11.36 -5.87
N ARG A 86 9.98 12.03 -6.64
CA ARG A 86 9.95 13.50 -6.71
C ARG A 86 9.58 14.13 -5.36
N LEU A 87 8.65 13.52 -4.60
CA LEU A 87 8.30 14.02 -3.27
C LEU A 87 9.48 13.95 -2.31
N TRP A 88 10.22 12.84 -2.28
CA TRP A 88 11.38 12.68 -1.40
C TRP A 88 12.57 13.57 -1.75
N GLN A 89 12.71 13.97 -3.01
CA GLN A 89 13.78 14.88 -3.45
C GLN A 89 13.53 16.35 -3.06
N ARG A 90 12.34 16.69 -2.56
CA ARG A 90 11.95 18.07 -2.20
C ARG A 90 12.07 18.36 -0.71
N GLY A 91 12.49 17.39 0.10
CA GLY A 91 12.68 17.50 1.55
C GLY A 91 14.14 17.59 1.95
#